data_AF-A0A2D9WIQ9-F1
#
_entry.id   AF-A0A2D9WIQ9-F1
#
_cell.length_a   1.000
_cell.length_b   1.000
_cell.length_c   1.000
_cell.angle_alpha   90.00
_cell.angle_beta   90.00
_cell.angle_gamma   90.00
#
_symmetry.space_group_name_H-M   'P 1'
#
loop_
_entity.id
_entity.type
_entity.pdbx_description
1 polymer ?
#
loop_
_entity_poly.entity_id
_entity_poly.type
_entity_poly.pdbx_seq_one_letter_code
_entity_poly.pdbx_strand_id
1 'polypeptide(L)'
;MVSLTRLTLWLAVLLGSVLFVILQGDADLMTRMAGGIVLLALFSILMFSGRSPVPRPPKITVEPEIKKEPKVEIDLPEPVLDVESASERKGRKIKRSRGKAPQPELPLPNPPPMPVAPPVATEGEMLPPAPLPVMPDDGSSVAARYVAESNPQGDFEAEVEEFVGQRRAKRAEIRSRIDRKRRMKMAERRAAKAKMWSAVEDGEDLAELLKQPEHGMAVLDEPESPDPTRPQGVSYVRIDEERILRLRIPLEVTPKESSQSTKEEVVPVSTDGMPPLPPPPGMPPMSPPPGMPPIPPPVNPDEV
;
A
#
# COMPACT_ATOMS: atom_id res chain seq x y z
N MET A 1 -24.16 7.02 32.87
CA MET A 1 -23.98 6.23 34.11
C MET A 1 -22.53 6.38 34.54
N VAL A 2 -22.25 6.84 35.77
CA VAL A 2 -20.88 6.93 36.29
C VAL A 2 -20.34 5.51 36.44
N SER A 3 -19.15 5.20 35.89
CA SER A 3 -18.58 3.86 36.05
C SER A 3 -18.30 3.59 37.53
N LEU A 4 -18.50 2.35 37.99
CA LEU A 4 -18.26 1.94 39.38
C LEU A 4 -16.86 2.35 39.87
N THR A 5 -15.86 2.24 38.98
CA THR A 5 -14.47 2.65 39.21
C THR A 5 -14.30 4.15 39.44
N ARG A 6 -15.14 4.98 38.82
CA ARG A 6 -15.08 6.43 38.99
C ARG A 6 -15.76 6.84 40.28
N LEU A 7 -16.83 6.14 40.67
CA LEU A 7 -17.48 6.33 41.97
C LEU A 7 -16.55 5.94 43.13
N THR A 8 -15.80 4.84 42.99
CA THR A 8 -14.82 4.43 44.00
C THR A 8 -13.65 5.41 44.11
N LEU A 9 -13.16 5.95 42.98
CA LEU A 9 -12.13 7.00 42.99
C LEU A 9 -12.62 8.29 43.65
N TRP A 10 -13.85 8.75 43.35
CA TRP A 10 -14.45 9.90 44.01
C TRP A 10 -14.57 9.70 45.53
N LEU A 11 -15.03 8.52 45.95
CA LEU A 11 -15.13 8.18 47.37
C LEU A 11 -13.75 8.17 48.05
N ALA A 12 -12.74 7.58 47.40
CA ALA A 12 -11.37 7.53 47.93
C ALA A 12 -10.74 8.92 48.05
N VAL A 13 -10.96 9.81 47.08
CA VAL A 13 -10.45 11.20 47.13
C VAL A 13 -11.17 12.01 48.22
N LEU A 14 -12.50 11.91 48.31
CA LEU A 14 -13.27 12.62 49.34
C LEU A 14 -12.89 12.13 50.73
N LEU A 15 -12.95 10.82 50.97
CA LEU A 15 -12.61 10.23 52.28
C LEU A 15 -11.14 10.47 52.62
N GLY A 16 -10.23 10.30 51.67
CA GLY A 16 -8.80 10.54 51.85
C GLY A 16 -8.48 12.01 52.15
N SER A 17 -9.18 12.96 51.53
CA SER A 17 -9.02 14.39 51.81
C SER A 17 -9.46 14.75 53.22
N VAL A 18 -10.60 14.23 53.67
CA VAL A 18 -11.10 14.46 55.04
C VAL A 18 -10.13 13.85 56.06
N LEU A 19 -9.70 12.61 55.83
CA LEU A 19 -8.76 11.92 56.72
C LEU A 19 -7.41 12.64 56.76
N PHE A 20 -6.92 13.12 55.62
CA PHE A 20 -5.66 13.86 55.54
C PHE A 20 -5.69 15.16 56.32
N VAL A 21 -6.80 15.91 56.28
CA VAL A 21 -6.95 17.15 57.06
C VAL A 21 -7.01 16.87 58.56
N ILE A 22 -7.70 15.80 58.98
CA ILE A 22 -7.80 15.41 60.40
C ILE A 22 -6.43 15.00 60.96
N LEU A 23 -5.66 14.20 60.22
CA LEU A 23 -4.37 13.68 60.67
C LEU A 23 -3.20 14.67 60.46
N GLN A 24 -3.42 15.81 59.80
CA GLN A 24 -2.35 16.74 59.44
C GLN A 24 -1.67 17.39 60.65
N GLY A 25 -2.36 17.49 61.78
CA GLY A 25 -1.87 18.14 63.00
C GLY A 25 -0.81 17.33 63.74
N ASP A 26 -0.93 16.00 63.73
CA ASP A 26 -0.06 15.08 64.48
C ASP A 26 0.97 14.37 63.58
N ALA A 27 0.85 14.52 62.26
CA ALA A 27 1.70 13.84 61.30
C ALA A 27 3.05 14.55 61.10
N ASP A 28 4.13 13.76 61.09
CA ASP A 28 5.46 14.22 60.71
C ASP A 28 5.48 14.79 59.28
N LEU A 29 6.44 15.68 59.00
CA LEU A 29 6.56 16.39 57.73
C LEU A 29 6.64 15.42 56.53
N MET A 30 7.38 14.31 56.68
CA MET A 30 7.48 13.30 55.64
C MET A 30 6.13 12.61 55.35
N THR A 31 5.38 12.27 56.41
CA THR A 31 4.06 11.62 56.29
C THR A 31 3.04 12.56 55.66
N ARG A 32 3.08 13.86 56.00
CA ARG A 32 2.23 14.88 55.39
C ARG A 32 2.51 15.04 53.90
N MET A 33 3.77 15.06 53.51
CA MET A 33 4.16 15.16 52.09
C MET A 33 3.77 13.89 51.32
N ALA A 34 4.03 12.71 51.88
CA ALA A 34 3.64 11.43 51.27
C ALA A 34 2.11 11.33 51.08
N GLY A 35 1.32 11.69 52.10
CA GLY A 35 -0.14 11.70 52.01
C GLY A 35 -0.65 12.69 50.95
N GLY A 36 -0.05 13.88 50.87
CA GLY A 36 -0.37 14.88 49.85
C GLY A 36 -0.08 14.41 48.42
N ILE A 37 1.07 13.75 48.21
CA ILE A 37 1.43 13.17 46.90
C ILE A 37 0.46 12.06 46.50
N VAL A 38 0.07 11.19 47.44
CA VAL A 38 -0.90 10.13 47.17
C VAL A 38 -2.27 10.71 46.80
N LEU A 39 -2.74 11.75 47.50
CA LEU A 39 -3.99 12.44 47.15
C LEU A 39 -3.92 13.12 45.78
N LEU A 40 -2.81 13.78 45.45
CA LEU A 40 -2.59 14.37 44.13
C LEU A 40 -2.57 13.31 43.02
N ALA A 41 -1.94 12.15 43.27
CA ALA A 41 -1.93 11.04 42.32
C ALA A 41 -3.35 10.50 42.06
N LEU A 42 -4.16 10.31 43.12
CA LEU A 42 -5.55 9.89 42.99
C LEU A 42 -6.40 10.93 42.24
N PHE A 43 -6.19 12.21 42.51
CA PHE A 43 -6.87 13.30 41.81
C PHE A 43 -6.47 13.37 40.33
N SER A 44 -5.19 13.18 40.02
CA SER A 44 -4.70 13.10 38.63
C SER A 44 -5.31 11.93 37.88
N ILE A 45 -5.40 10.75 38.52
CA ILE A 45 -6.06 9.57 37.93
C ILE A 45 -7.54 9.87 37.67
N LEU A 46 -8.22 10.56 38.60
CA LEU A 46 -9.63 10.92 38.44
C LEU A 46 -9.86 11.86 37.23
N MET A 47 -8.98 12.83 37.02
CA MET A 47 -9.02 13.75 35.87
C MET A 47 -8.72 13.01 34.55
N PHE A 48 -7.70 12.17 34.54
CA PHE A 48 -7.26 11.49 33.32
C PHE A 48 -8.14 10.29 32.92
N SER A 49 -8.75 9.61 33.89
CA SER A 49 -9.67 8.47 33.66
C SER A 49 -11.01 8.87 33.04
N GLY A 50 -11.28 10.17 32.85
CA GLY A 50 -12.50 10.68 32.25
C GLY A 50 -12.54 10.65 30.72
N ARG A 51 -11.42 10.36 30.05
CA ARG A 51 -11.36 10.27 28.59
C ARG A 51 -12.03 8.97 28.16
N SER A 52 -13.21 9.07 27.55
CA SER A 52 -13.94 7.93 27.01
C SER A 52 -13.05 7.15 26.03
N PRO A 53 -13.06 5.81 26.05
CA PRO A 53 -12.33 5.04 25.06
C PRO A 53 -12.88 5.40 23.69
N VAL A 54 -11.98 5.82 22.79
CA VAL A 54 -12.26 6.19 21.40
C VAL A 54 -13.24 5.17 20.80
N PRO A 55 -14.39 5.61 20.26
CA PRO A 55 -15.37 4.71 19.66
C PRO A 55 -14.68 3.81 18.63
N ARG A 56 -14.75 2.50 18.84
CA ARG A 56 -14.27 1.54 17.84
C ARG A 56 -15.13 1.73 16.59
N PRO A 57 -14.53 1.87 15.39
CA PRO A 57 -15.29 2.15 14.19
C PRO A 57 -16.32 1.04 13.96
N PRO A 58 -17.57 1.37 13.58
CA PRO A 58 -18.58 0.39 13.29
C PRO A 58 -18.09 -0.53 12.18
N LYS A 59 -18.23 -1.83 12.39
CA LYS A 59 -17.98 -2.84 11.38
C LYS A 59 -19.09 -2.67 10.35
N ILE A 60 -18.78 -1.98 9.24
CA ILE A 60 -19.70 -1.77 8.12
C ILE A 60 -20.04 -3.16 7.55
N THR A 61 -21.17 -3.71 7.96
CA THR A 61 -21.87 -4.76 7.23
C THR A 61 -22.57 -4.05 6.09
N VAL A 62 -22.03 -4.17 4.89
CA VAL A 62 -22.68 -3.68 3.67
C VAL A 62 -23.88 -4.58 3.40
N GLU A 63 -25.05 -4.13 3.81
CA GLU A 63 -26.33 -4.67 3.35
C GLU A 63 -26.60 -4.07 1.96
N PRO A 64 -26.74 -4.87 0.88
CA PRO A 64 -27.01 -4.34 -0.43
C PRO A 64 -28.45 -3.84 -0.51
N GLU A 65 -28.62 -2.52 -0.53
CA GLU A 65 -29.87 -1.85 -0.88
C GLU A 65 -30.18 -2.13 -2.36
N ILE A 66 -31.06 -3.11 -2.60
CA ILE A 66 -31.62 -3.41 -3.92
C ILE A 66 -32.58 -2.27 -4.27
N LYS A 67 -32.10 -1.31 -5.06
CA LYS A 67 -32.96 -0.36 -5.76
C LYS A 67 -33.75 -1.12 -6.83
N LYS A 68 -35.07 -1.13 -6.66
CA LYS A 68 -36.06 -1.54 -7.66
C LYS A 68 -36.07 -0.52 -8.80
N GLU A 69 -35.88 -0.99 -10.03
CA GLU A 69 -36.37 -0.36 -11.26
C GLU A 69 -36.59 -1.46 -12.33
N PRO A 70 -37.41 -1.21 -13.37
CA PRO A 70 -38.52 -2.09 -13.75
C PRO A 70 -38.21 -3.17 -14.79
N LYS A 71 -39.11 -4.16 -14.81
CA LYS A 71 -39.22 -5.28 -15.77
C LYS A 71 -38.84 -4.91 -17.21
N VAL A 72 -37.84 -5.61 -17.73
CA VAL A 72 -37.71 -5.90 -19.17
C VAL A 72 -37.79 -7.42 -19.29
N GLU A 73 -38.87 -7.86 -19.93
CA GLU A 73 -39.20 -9.25 -20.24
C GLU A 73 -38.23 -9.73 -21.34
N ILE A 74 -37.28 -10.58 -20.94
CA ILE A 74 -36.42 -11.34 -21.86
C ILE A 74 -36.64 -12.80 -21.49
N ASP A 75 -37.30 -13.51 -22.40
CA ASP A 75 -37.62 -14.93 -22.32
C ASP A 75 -36.32 -15.74 -22.47
N LEU A 76 -35.76 -16.19 -21.36
CA LEU A 76 -34.59 -17.06 -21.29
C LEU A 76 -35.04 -18.44 -20.75
N PRO A 77 -34.72 -19.56 -21.43
CA PRO A 77 -35.18 -20.87 -20.99
C PRO A 77 -34.54 -21.29 -19.67
N GLU A 78 -35.31 -21.95 -18.79
CA GLU A 78 -34.95 -22.32 -17.42
C GLU A 78 -33.66 -23.17 -17.34
N PRO A 79 -32.59 -22.67 -16.70
CA PRO A 79 -31.41 -23.46 -16.41
C PRO A 79 -31.48 -24.04 -14.98
N VAL A 80 -31.80 -25.33 -14.95
CA VAL A 80 -31.46 -26.40 -13.99
C VAL A 80 -30.83 -25.99 -12.64
N LEU A 81 -31.55 -26.33 -11.58
CA LEU A 81 -31.12 -26.32 -10.18
C LEU A 81 -29.93 -27.28 -9.95
N ASP A 82 -28.70 -26.77 -10.02
CA ASP A 82 -27.56 -27.42 -9.36
C ASP A 82 -27.13 -26.59 -8.14
N VAL A 83 -27.34 -27.23 -6.99
CA VAL A 83 -27.19 -26.72 -5.64
C VAL A 83 -25.71 -26.69 -5.27
N GLU A 84 -24.98 -25.63 -5.62
CA GLU A 84 -23.73 -25.30 -4.93
C GLU A 84 -23.37 -23.82 -5.10
N SER A 85 -23.92 -22.99 -4.23
CA SER A 85 -23.61 -21.55 -4.18
C SER A 85 -22.14 -21.33 -3.82
N ALA A 86 -21.49 -20.43 -4.57
CA ALA A 86 -20.10 -19.99 -4.38
C ALA A 86 -19.77 -19.39 -2.99
N SER A 87 -20.75 -19.30 -2.09
CA SER A 87 -20.63 -18.87 -0.70
C SER A 87 -20.01 -19.94 0.22
N GLU A 88 -20.14 -21.24 -0.06
CA GLU A 88 -19.59 -22.31 0.78
C GLU A 88 -18.06 -22.49 0.63
N ARG A 89 -17.48 -22.09 -0.51
CA ARG A 89 -16.02 -22.17 -0.73
C ARG A 89 -15.20 -21.27 0.20
N LYS A 90 -15.78 -20.22 0.79
CA LYS A 90 -15.06 -19.31 1.71
C LYS A 90 -14.94 -19.82 3.15
N GLY A 91 -15.69 -20.86 3.53
CA GLY A 91 -15.70 -21.42 4.89
C GLY A 91 -14.70 -22.55 5.13
N ARG A 92 -14.10 -23.12 4.08
CA ARG A 92 -13.12 -24.21 4.23
C ARG A 92 -11.79 -23.65 4.73
N LYS A 93 -11.54 -23.87 6.02
CA LYS A 93 -10.27 -23.67 6.72
C LYS A 93 -9.13 -24.18 5.84
N ILE A 94 -8.28 -23.25 5.37
CA ILE A 94 -7.06 -23.53 4.62
C ILE A 94 -6.13 -24.32 5.55
N LYS A 95 -6.16 -25.65 5.46
CA LYS A 95 -5.11 -26.51 6.03
C LYS A 95 -3.87 -26.29 5.17
N ARG A 96 -2.94 -25.49 5.69
CA ARG A 96 -1.59 -25.29 5.16
C ARG A 96 -0.85 -26.62 5.19
N SER A 97 -0.86 -27.38 4.10
CA SER A 97 -0.02 -28.57 3.92
C SER A 97 1.42 -28.13 3.69
N ARG A 98 2.15 -27.94 4.79
CA ARG A 98 3.60 -27.93 4.80
C ARG A 98 4.01 -29.41 4.74
N GLY A 99 4.13 -29.95 3.53
CA GLY A 99 4.44 -31.36 3.29
C GLY A 99 4.52 -31.64 1.80
N LYS A 100 5.74 -31.79 1.31
CA LYS A 100 6.10 -32.16 -0.06
C LYS A 100 5.47 -33.52 -0.38
N ALA A 101 4.41 -33.54 -1.18
CA ALA A 101 3.95 -34.78 -1.79
C ALA A 101 4.96 -35.15 -2.90
N PRO A 102 5.50 -36.39 -2.92
CA PRO A 102 6.31 -36.84 -4.05
C PRO A 102 5.37 -36.95 -5.25
N GLN A 103 5.57 -36.10 -6.25
CA GLN A 103 4.98 -36.34 -7.56
C GLN A 103 5.69 -37.57 -8.16
N PRO A 104 4.95 -38.51 -8.78
CA PRO A 104 5.57 -39.60 -9.51
C PRO A 104 6.41 -39.01 -10.66
N GLU A 105 7.67 -39.42 -10.73
CA GLU A 105 8.62 -39.02 -11.75
C GLU A 105 8.08 -39.46 -13.12
N LEU A 106 7.58 -38.49 -13.89
CA LEU A 106 7.35 -38.68 -15.32
C LEU A 106 8.72 -38.66 -16.00
N PRO A 107 9.06 -39.66 -16.85
CA PRO A 107 10.34 -39.68 -17.53
C PRO A 107 10.49 -38.43 -18.41
N LEU A 108 11.59 -37.70 -18.24
CA LEU A 108 11.99 -36.67 -19.19
C LEU A 108 12.21 -37.34 -20.56
N PRO A 109 11.56 -36.88 -21.64
CA PRO A 109 11.92 -37.34 -22.97
C PRO A 109 13.33 -36.82 -23.30
N ASN A 110 14.22 -37.73 -23.71
CA ASN A 110 15.57 -37.40 -24.15
C ASN A 110 15.52 -36.34 -25.26
N PRO A 111 16.43 -35.34 -25.26
CA PRO A 111 16.54 -34.41 -26.37
C PRO A 111 16.95 -35.16 -27.64
N PRO A 112 16.41 -34.80 -28.82
CA PRO A 112 16.79 -35.42 -30.08
C PRO A 112 18.28 -35.16 -30.38
N PRO A 113 19.00 -36.11 -31.01
CA PRO A 113 20.40 -35.94 -31.34
C PRO A 113 20.58 -34.79 -32.33
N MET A 114 21.53 -33.90 -32.04
CA MET A 114 21.92 -32.85 -32.98
C MET A 114 22.53 -33.48 -34.23
N PRO A 115 22.18 -33.02 -35.44
CA PRO A 115 22.84 -33.48 -36.66
C PRO A 115 24.30 -33.01 -36.65
N VAL A 116 25.20 -33.99 -36.77
CA VAL A 116 26.63 -33.75 -36.93
C VAL A 116 26.86 -33.04 -38.26
N ALA A 117 27.44 -31.84 -38.22
CA ALA A 117 27.88 -31.15 -39.43
C ALA A 117 29.02 -31.94 -40.10
N PRO A 118 29.04 -32.08 -41.44
CA PRO A 118 30.15 -32.71 -42.13
C PRO A 118 31.44 -31.88 -42.02
N PRO A 119 32.62 -32.52 -42.04
CA PRO A 119 33.89 -31.84 -41.84
C PRO A 119 34.17 -30.87 -42.99
N VAL A 120 34.56 -29.65 -42.62
CA VAL A 120 35.09 -28.63 -43.54
C VAL A 120 36.42 -29.14 -44.09
N ALA A 121 36.42 -29.59 -45.35
CA ALA A 121 37.63 -29.74 -46.13
C ALA A 121 38.14 -28.34 -46.49
N THR A 122 39.42 -28.10 -46.22
CA THR A 122 40.11 -26.85 -46.51
C THR A 122 40.69 -26.95 -47.91
N GLU A 123 39.96 -26.54 -48.94
CA GLU A 123 40.54 -26.28 -50.26
C GLU A 123 39.87 -25.03 -50.85
N GLY A 124 40.68 -24.05 -51.19
CA GLY A 124 40.22 -22.76 -51.67
C GLY A 124 39.75 -22.85 -53.10
N GLU A 125 38.61 -22.23 -53.41
CA GLU A 125 38.36 -21.66 -54.73
C GLU A 125 37.15 -20.72 -54.70
N MET A 126 37.35 -19.55 -55.31
CA MET A 126 36.37 -18.65 -55.94
C MET A 126 34.98 -18.49 -55.30
N LEU A 127 34.75 -17.32 -54.70
CA LEU A 127 33.41 -16.74 -54.54
C LEU A 127 32.74 -16.57 -55.93
N PRO A 128 31.49 -17.01 -56.14
CA PRO A 128 30.72 -16.58 -57.30
C PRO A 128 30.22 -15.14 -57.05
N PRO A 129 30.26 -14.23 -58.05
CA PRO A 129 29.75 -12.88 -57.88
C PRO A 129 28.22 -12.89 -57.79
N ALA A 130 27.68 -12.16 -56.81
CA ALA A 130 26.25 -11.89 -56.70
C ALA A 130 25.73 -11.15 -57.95
N PRO A 131 24.53 -11.48 -58.47
CA PRO A 131 23.96 -10.75 -59.59
C PRO A 131 23.54 -9.35 -59.14
N LEU A 132 24.05 -8.33 -59.83
CA LEU A 132 23.63 -6.94 -59.67
C LEU A 132 22.17 -6.77 -60.13
N PRO A 133 21.35 -5.95 -59.46
CA PRO A 133 20.01 -5.65 -59.92
C PRO A 133 20.07 -4.82 -61.21
N VAL A 134 19.43 -5.35 -62.26
CA VAL A 134 19.27 -4.68 -63.56
C VAL A 134 18.32 -3.49 -63.38
N MET A 135 18.85 -2.27 -63.53
CA MET A 135 18.05 -1.06 -63.72
C MET A 135 17.53 -1.04 -65.17
N PRO A 136 16.22 -0.91 -65.42
CA PRO A 136 15.73 -0.69 -66.77
C PRO A 136 15.81 0.80 -67.14
N ASP A 137 16.56 1.10 -68.19
CA ASP A 137 16.47 2.35 -68.95
C ASP A 137 15.26 2.33 -69.90
N ASP A 138 14.76 3.53 -70.20
CA ASP A 138 13.86 3.92 -71.29
C ASP A 138 12.34 3.63 -71.19
N GLY A 139 11.60 4.71 -70.89
CA GLY A 139 10.55 5.22 -71.79
C GLY A 139 9.16 4.57 -71.82
N SER A 140 8.93 3.37 -71.26
CA SER A 140 7.58 2.81 -71.16
C SER A 140 7.32 2.19 -69.79
N SER A 141 6.80 3.00 -68.87
CA SER A 141 6.27 2.56 -67.58
C SER A 141 4.98 1.75 -67.80
N VAL A 142 5.11 0.50 -68.19
CA VAL A 142 4.05 -0.49 -68.03
C VAL A 142 4.07 -0.89 -66.55
N ALA A 143 2.99 -0.62 -65.82
CA ALA A 143 2.90 -0.94 -64.40
C ALA A 143 3.14 -2.44 -64.19
N ALA A 144 4.29 -2.80 -63.63
CA ALA A 144 4.57 -4.16 -63.23
C ALA A 144 3.51 -4.59 -62.20
N ARG A 145 2.83 -5.71 -62.45
CA ARG A 145 1.83 -6.26 -61.54
C ARG A 145 2.55 -6.72 -60.28
N TYR A 146 2.51 -5.91 -59.23
CA TYR A 146 3.05 -6.28 -57.92
C TYR A 146 2.26 -7.48 -57.39
N VAL A 147 2.93 -8.63 -57.29
CA VAL A 147 2.41 -9.80 -56.60
C VAL A 147 3.02 -9.77 -55.22
N ALA A 148 2.20 -9.44 -54.22
CA ALA A 148 2.63 -9.56 -52.83
C ALA A 148 2.86 -11.06 -52.54
N GLU A 149 4.11 -11.45 -52.32
CA GLU A 149 4.44 -12.78 -51.85
C GLU A 149 3.98 -12.90 -50.40
N SER A 150 2.81 -13.50 -50.18
CA SER A 150 2.33 -13.84 -48.83
C SER A 150 3.20 -14.99 -48.29
N ASN A 151 4.08 -14.68 -47.34
CA ASN A 151 4.81 -15.71 -46.62
C ASN A 151 3.92 -16.24 -45.48
N PRO A 152 3.37 -17.46 -45.58
CA PRO A 152 2.44 -17.99 -44.58
C PRO A 152 3.06 -18.10 -43.19
N GLN A 153 4.38 -18.27 -43.11
CA GLN A 153 5.11 -18.27 -41.84
C GLN A 153 5.12 -16.88 -41.19
N GLY A 154 5.31 -15.83 -42.00
CA GLY A 154 5.31 -14.44 -41.53
C GLY A 154 3.93 -13.98 -41.09
N ASP A 155 2.88 -14.37 -41.82
CA ASP A 155 1.49 -14.07 -41.44
C ASP A 155 1.12 -14.72 -40.10
N PHE A 156 1.56 -15.96 -39.88
CA PHE A 156 1.36 -16.66 -38.62
C PHE A 156 2.14 -16.01 -37.46
N GLU A 157 3.40 -15.63 -37.68
CA GLU A 157 4.20 -14.94 -36.66
C GLU A 157 3.59 -13.59 -36.27
N ALA A 158 3.05 -12.84 -37.23
CA ALA A 158 2.33 -11.60 -36.98
C ALA A 158 1.05 -11.82 -36.15
N GLU A 159 0.27 -12.85 -36.45
CA GLU A 159 -0.93 -13.20 -35.66
C GLU A 159 -0.56 -13.58 -34.21
N VAL A 160 0.53 -14.35 -34.03
CA VAL A 160 1.03 -14.71 -32.70
C VAL A 160 1.52 -13.47 -31.94
N GLU A 161 2.23 -12.56 -32.60
CA GLU A 161 2.67 -11.31 -31.97
C GLU A 161 1.48 -10.44 -31.57
N GLU A 162 0.46 -10.33 -32.42
CA GLU A 162 -0.76 -9.60 -32.10
C GLU A 162 -1.47 -10.23 -30.88
N PHE A 163 -1.65 -11.55 -30.86
CA PHE A 163 -2.29 -12.25 -29.74
C PHE A 163 -1.54 -12.04 -28.42
N VAL A 164 -0.21 -12.13 -28.44
CA VAL A 164 0.64 -11.87 -27.26
C VAL A 164 0.57 -10.39 -26.87
N GLY A 165 0.58 -9.48 -27.85
CA GLY A 165 0.42 -8.04 -27.68
C GLY A 165 -0.90 -7.69 -27.00
N GLN A 166 -2.02 -8.19 -27.51
CA GLN A 166 -3.35 -8.05 -26.91
C GLN A 166 -3.38 -8.59 -25.48
N ARG A 167 -2.75 -9.75 -25.22
CA ARG A 167 -2.70 -10.32 -23.86
C ARG A 167 -1.85 -9.49 -22.91
N ARG A 168 -0.74 -8.92 -23.37
CA ARG A 168 0.09 -7.97 -22.59
C ARG A 168 -0.68 -6.68 -22.31
N ALA A 169 -1.36 -6.11 -23.30
CA ALA A 169 -2.18 -4.92 -23.15
C ALA A 169 -3.31 -5.13 -22.12
N LYS A 170 -4.08 -6.22 -22.23
CA LYS A 170 -5.12 -6.58 -21.25
C LYS A 170 -4.54 -6.72 -19.83
N ARG A 171 -3.39 -7.37 -19.68
CA ARG A 171 -2.72 -7.51 -18.37
C ARG A 171 -2.21 -6.17 -17.83
N ALA A 172 -1.65 -5.32 -18.68
CA ALA A 172 -1.19 -3.99 -18.29
C ALA A 172 -2.35 -3.10 -17.84
N GLU A 173 -3.47 -3.14 -18.55
CA GLU A 173 -4.70 -2.46 -18.16
C GLU A 173 -5.21 -2.96 -16.79
N ILE A 174 -5.31 -4.28 -16.60
CA ILE A 174 -5.73 -4.86 -15.31
C ILE A 174 -4.79 -4.43 -14.18
N ARG A 175 -3.46 -4.47 -14.38
CA ARG A 175 -2.49 -4.00 -13.38
C ARG A 175 -2.70 -2.53 -13.06
N SER A 176 -2.83 -1.66 -14.08
CA SER A 176 -3.04 -0.22 -13.87
C SER A 176 -4.32 0.06 -13.07
N ARG A 177 -5.41 -0.66 -13.36
CA ARG A 177 -6.68 -0.56 -12.63
C ARG A 177 -6.53 -1.02 -11.17
N ILE A 178 -5.81 -2.12 -10.94
CA ILE A 178 -5.54 -2.64 -9.58
C ILE A 178 -4.68 -1.65 -8.79
N ASP A 179 -3.62 -1.12 -9.39
CA ASP A 179 -2.72 -0.19 -8.72
C ASP A 179 -3.42 1.13 -8.39
N ARG A 180 -4.24 1.66 -9.30
CA ARG A 180 -5.09 2.83 -9.02
C ARG A 180 -6.04 2.55 -7.85
N LYS A 181 -6.73 1.41 -7.83
CA LYS A 181 -7.62 1.02 -6.73
C LYS A 181 -6.87 0.89 -5.40
N ARG A 182 -5.67 0.29 -5.41
CA ARG A 182 -4.81 0.17 -4.22
C ARG A 182 -4.38 1.55 -3.70
N ARG A 183 -3.96 2.45 -4.58
CA ARG A 183 -3.59 3.83 -4.21
C ARG A 183 -4.76 4.57 -3.58
N MET A 184 -5.96 4.51 -4.17
CA MET A 184 -7.17 5.13 -3.62
C MET A 184 -7.51 4.58 -2.24
N LYS A 185 -7.52 3.25 -2.06
CA LYS A 185 -7.80 2.62 -0.76
C LYS A 185 -6.75 2.97 0.31
N MET A 186 -5.48 3.12 -0.09
CA MET A 186 -4.42 3.58 0.82
C MET A 186 -4.59 5.04 1.20
N ALA A 187 -5.01 5.91 0.26
CA ALA A 187 -5.33 7.30 0.54
C ALA A 187 -6.52 7.41 1.51
N GLU A 188 -7.59 6.63 1.28
CA GLU A 188 -8.76 6.55 2.17
C GLU A 188 -8.37 6.14 3.60
N ARG A 189 -7.52 5.11 3.74
CA ARG A 189 -7.00 4.69 5.06
C ARG A 189 -6.17 5.78 5.73
N ARG A 190 -5.35 6.51 4.97
CA ARG A 190 -4.54 7.62 5.50
C ARG A 190 -5.44 8.77 5.96
N ALA A 191 -6.44 9.14 5.16
CA ALA A 191 -7.43 10.16 5.51
C ALA A 191 -8.24 9.75 6.75
N ALA A 192 -8.70 8.50 6.82
CA ALA A 192 -9.40 7.99 8.00
C ALA A 192 -8.52 8.02 9.25
N LYS A 193 -7.24 7.67 9.15
CA LYS A 193 -6.30 7.76 10.28
C LYS A 193 -6.06 9.21 10.69
N ALA A 194 -5.88 10.13 9.75
CA ALA A 194 -5.74 11.56 10.04
C ALA A 194 -6.99 12.09 10.76
N LYS A 195 -8.19 11.70 10.30
CA LYS A 195 -9.47 12.04 10.97
C LYS A 195 -9.55 11.46 12.39
N MET A 196 -9.05 10.24 12.61
CA MET A 196 -8.98 9.67 13.96
C MET A 196 -8.03 10.45 14.87
N TRP A 197 -6.93 10.99 14.33
CA TRP A 197 -5.98 11.79 15.09
C TRP A 197 -6.57 13.15 15.44
N SER A 198 -7.22 13.82 14.47
CA SER A 198 -7.87 15.11 14.71
C SER A 198 -9.04 15.01 15.68
N ALA A 199 -9.73 13.86 15.76
CA ALA A 199 -10.83 13.65 16.71
C ALA A 199 -10.37 13.42 18.16
N VAL A 200 -9.09 13.10 18.38
CA VAL A 200 -8.50 12.93 19.72
C VAL A 200 -7.91 14.24 20.24
N GLU A 201 -7.47 15.10 19.33
CA GLU A 201 -7.08 16.46 19.65
C GLU A 201 -8.37 17.26 19.92
N ASP A 202 -8.44 18.01 21.02
CA ASP A 202 -9.60 18.87 21.36
C ASP A 202 -9.64 20.11 20.43
N GLY A 203 -9.41 19.91 19.13
CA GLY A 203 -9.42 20.91 18.09
C GLY A 203 -10.83 21.13 17.55
N GLU A 204 -11.19 22.40 17.37
CA GLU A 204 -12.43 22.81 16.73
C GLU A 204 -12.39 22.54 15.22
N ASP A 205 -13.44 21.93 14.65
CA ASP A 205 -13.57 21.76 13.20
C ASP A 205 -14.12 23.02 12.55
N LEU A 206 -13.20 23.92 12.18
CA LEU A 206 -13.53 25.19 11.51
C LEU A 206 -14.29 24.96 10.19
N ALA A 207 -14.06 23.84 9.49
CA ALA A 207 -14.77 23.56 8.24
C ALA A 207 -16.23 23.15 8.48
N GLU A 208 -16.55 22.53 9.61
CA GLU A 208 -17.93 22.28 10.03
C GLU A 208 -18.62 23.54 10.53
N LEU A 209 -17.92 24.36 11.31
CA LEU A 209 -18.43 25.64 11.81
C LEU A 209 -18.80 26.58 10.66
N LEU A 210 -17.91 26.73 9.67
CA LEU A 210 -18.13 27.61 8.51
C LEU A 210 -19.25 27.15 7.56
N LYS A 211 -19.79 25.93 7.72
CA LYS A 211 -20.98 25.49 6.96
C LYS A 211 -22.27 26.12 7.49
N GLN A 212 -22.27 26.60 8.73
CA GLN A 212 -23.43 27.26 9.32
C GLN A 212 -23.58 28.66 8.70
N PRO A 213 -24.78 29.04 8.23
CA PRO A 213 -24.98 30.31 7.50
C PRO A 213 -24.72 31.56 8.35
N GLU A 214 -24.80 31.43 9.68
CA GLU A 214 -24.64 32.51 10.66
C GLU A 214 -23.46 32.17 11.60
N HIS A 215 -22.28 31.89 11.04
CA HIS A 215 -21.10 31.51 11.83
C HIS A 215 -20.46 32.68 12.60
N GLY A 216 -20.89 33.92 12.39
CA GLY A 216 -20.39 35.12 13.09
C GLY A 216 -18.93 35.50 12.78
N MET A 217 -18.16 34.65 12.08
CA MET A 217 -16.76 34.90 11.75
C MET A 217 -16.55 35.47 10.35
N ALA A 218 -15.60 36.39 10.21
CA ALA A 218 -15.13 36.89 8.92
C ALA A 218 -14.09 35.93 8.30
N VAL A 219 -14.34 35.51 7.06
CA VAL A 219 -13.43 34.61 6.31
C VAL A 219 -12.56 35.44 5.37
N LEU A 220 -11.25 35.41 5.58
CA LEU A 220 -10.23 36.04 4.74
C LEU A 220 -9.67 34.97 3.79
N ASP A 221 -9.59 35.23 2.50
CA ASP A 221 -9.06 34.29 1.51
C ASP A 221 -7.61 34.64 1.13
N GLU A 222 -6.69 33.68 1.21
CA GLU A 222 -5.29 33.88 0.79
C GLU A 222 -4.76 32.68 -0.01
N PRO A 223 -4.26 32.87 -1.25
CA PRO A 223 -4.24 34.11 -2.03
C PRO A 223 -5.65 34.54 -2.47
N GLU A 224 -5.88 35.85 -2.54
CA GLU A 224 -7.17 36.45 -2.92
C GLU A 224 -7.60 36.02 -4.34
N SER A 225 -6.64 35.85 -5.26
CA SER A 225 -6.84 35.35 -6.62
C SER A 225 -6.05 34.06 -6.85
N PRO A 226 -6.65 32.88 -6.61
CA PRO A 226 -5.94 31.63 -6.78
C PRO A 226 -6.04 31.13 -8.24
N ASP A 227 -5.01 30.42 -8.72
CA ASP A 227 -4.96 29.88 -10.08
C ASP A 227 -6.02 28.76 -10.27
N PRO A 228 -7.04 28.97 -11.13
CA PRO A 228 -8.11 28.00 -11.32
C PRO A 228 -7.67 26.75 -12.11
N THR A 229 -6.48 26.76 -12.71
CA THR A 229 -6.01 25.65 -13.55
C THR A 229 -5.50 24.46 -12.74
N ARG A 230 -5.07 24.71 -11.49
CA ARG A 230 -4.51 23.68 -10.60
C ARG A 230 -5.50 23.31 -9.49
N PRO A 231 -5.61 22.02 -9.11
CA PRO A 231 -6.37 21.65 -7.93
C PRO A 231 -5.76 22.31 -6.69
N GLN A 232 -6.60 22.84 -5.79
CA GLN A 232 -6.16 23.54 -4.59
C GLN A 232 -6.58 22.77 -3.33
N GLY A 233 -5.67 22.66 -2.37
CA GLY A 233 -5.95 22.28 -1.00
C GLY A 233 -6.40 23.51 -0.23
N VAL A 234 -7.44 23.36 0.60
CA VAL A 234 -7.94 24.43 1.47
C VAL A 234 -7.65 24.06 2.91
N SER A 235 -7.00 24.97 3.65
CA SER A 235 -6.85 24.89 5.10
C SER A 235 -7.43 26.14 5.77
N TYR A 236 -8.04 25.95 6.94
CA TYR A 236 -8.60 27.04 7.73
C TYR A 236 -7.71 27.26 8.96
N VAL A 237 -7.33 28.51 9.20
CA VAL A 237 -6.52 28.90 10.36
C VAL A 237 -7.27 29.99 11.11
N ARG A 238 -7.49 29.79 12.41
CA ARG A 238 -8.10 30.81 13.26
C ARG A 238 -7.04 31.87 13.60
N ILE A 239 -7.28 33.12 13.22
CA ILE A 239 -6.40 34.24 13.57
C ILE A 239 -6.84 34.78 14.94
N ASP A 240 -8.14 35.09 15.06
CA ASP A 240 -8.75 35.62 16.28
C ASP A 240 -10.10 34.95 16.55
N GLU A 241 -10.82 35.42 17.57
CA GLU A 241 -12.14 34.92 17.91
C GLU A 241 -13.17 35.14 16.80
N GLU A 242 -13.03 36.23 16.03
CA GLU A 242 -13.96 36.65 14.97
C GLU A 242 -13.44 36.43 13.54
N ARG A 243 -12.19 35.97 13.35
CA ARG A 243 -11.53 35.94 12.04
C ARG A 243 -10.88 34.60 11.72
N ILE A 244 -11.21 34.04 10.55
CA ILE A 244 -10.61 32.83 10.00
C ILE A 244 -9.92 33.15 8.67
N LEU A 245 -8.69 32.66 8.50
CA LEU A 245 -7.97 32.65 7.24
C LEU A 245 -8.21 31.34 6.49
N ARG A 246 -8.71 31.45 5.27
CA ARG A 246 -8.86 30.36 4.31
C ARG A 246 -7.65 30.37 3.38
N LEU A 247 -6.68 29.53 3.69
CA LEU A 247 -5.47 29.33 2.90
C LEU A 247 -5.75 28.37 1.74
N ARG A 248 -5.45 28.80 0.50
CA ARG A 248 -5.61 27.99 -0.72
C ARG A 248 -4.23 27.68 -1.30
N ILE A 249 -3.80 26.43 -1.17
CA ILE A 249 -2.46 25.99 -1.60
C ILE A 249 -2.62 25.08 -2.83
N PRO A 250 -1.91 25.34 -3.94
CA PRO A 250 -1.98 24.47 -5.11
C PRO A 250 -1.42 23.07 -4.79
N LEU A 251 -2.14 22.03 -5.18
CA LEU A 251 -1.73 20.64 -5.03
C LEU A 251 -0.90 20.23 -6.24
N GLU A 252 0.41 20.22 -6.07
CA GLU A 252 1.33 19.72 -7.10
C GLU A 252 1.43 18.20 -7.00
N VAL A 253 0.80 17.51 -7.96
CA VAL A 253 1.07 16.09 -8.21
C VAL A 253 2.20 16.03 -9.20
N THR A 254 3.44 15.91 -8.72
CA THR A 254 4.54 15.50 -9.59
C THR A 254 4.21 14.10 -10.09
N PRO A 255 4.06 13.88 -11.40
CA PRO A 255 3.95 12.54 -11.93
C PRO A 255 5.25 11.85 -11.55
N LYS A 256 5.17 10.91 -10.60
CA LYS A 256 6.28 10.00 -10.36
C LYS A 256 6.39 9.20 -11.65
N GLU A 257 7.31 9.62 -12.53
CA GLU A 257 7.63 8.87 -13.72
C GLU A 257 7.81 7.43 -13.27
N SER A 258 7.06 6.53 -13.91
CA SER A 258 7.21 5.11 -13.67
C SER A 258 8.56 4.71 -14.24
N SER A 259 9.62 5.06 -13.52
CA SER A 259 10.91 4.43 -13.67
C SER A 259 10.66 2.96 -13.32
N GLN A 260 10.41 2.14 -14.34
CA GLN A 260 10.86 0.76 -14.33
C GLN A 260 12.39 0.80 -14.22
N SER A 261 12.87 1.24 -13.06
CA SER A 261 14.26 1.17 -12.70
C SER A 261 14.35 -0.06 -11.83
N THR A 262 14.70 -1.18 -12.47
CA THR A 262 15.57 -2.16 -11.81
C THR A 262 16.88 -1.42 -11.53
N LYS A 263 16.89 -0.60 -10.50
CA LYS A 263 18.08 0.01 -9.95
C LYS A 263 17.77 0.19 -8.48
N GLU A 264 18.31 -0.74 -7.71
CA GLU A 264 18.51 -0.58 -6.29
C GLU A 264 19.03 0.84 -6.07
N GLU A 265 18.26 1.63 -5.34
CA GLU A 265 18.67 2.94 -4.86
C GLU A 265 19.70 2.70 -3.76
N VAL A 266 20.90 2.28 -4.15
CA VAL A 266 22.09 2.42 -3.33
C VAL A 266 22.40 3.91 -3.35
N VAL A 267 21.93 4.60 -2.31
CA VAL A 267 22.40 5.95 -1.99
C VAL A 267 23.91 5.85 -1.83
N PRO A 268 24.74 6.50 -2.68
CA PRO A 268 26.17 6.58 -2.41
C PRO A 268 26.32 7.58 -1.28
N VAL A 269 26.38 7.08 -0.05
CA VAL A 269 26.89 7.87 1.07
C VAL A 269 28.33 8.19 0.72
N SER A 270 28.56 9.41 0.24
CA SER A 270 29.90 9.97 0.12
C SER A 270 30.43 10.15 1.53
N THR A 271 31.35 9.29 1.95
CA THR A 271 31.92 9.26 3.31
C THR A 271 33.16 10.16 3.45
N ASP A 272 33.22 11.29 2.73
CA ASP A 272 34.32 12.23 2.88
C ASP A 272 33.82 13.52 3.55
N GLY A 273 34.14 13.66 4.85
CA GLY A 273 34.20 14.99 5.49
C GLY A 273 33.36 15.25 6.74
N MET A 274 32.71 14.26 7.37
CA MET A 274 32.08 14.48 8.69
C MET A 274 32.98 13.94 9.81
N PRO A 275 33.30 14.73 10.86
CA PRO A 275 33.97 14.19 12.04
C PRO A 275 33.06 13.15 12.71
N PRO A 276 33.61 12.04 13.24
CA PRO A 276 32.81 10.98 13.82
C PRO A 276 32.01 11.52 15.02
N LEU A 277 30.69 11.28 15.02
CA LEU A 277 29.84 11.58 16.18
C LEU A 277 30.34 10.81 17.42
N PRO A 278 30.29 11.42 18.62
CA PRO A 278 30.62 10.71 19.84
C PRO A 278 29.63 9.56 20.08
N PRO A 279 30.10 8.41 20.60
CA PRO A 279 29.23 7.28 20.87
C PRO A 279 28.18 7.64 21.94
N PRO A 280 26.91 7.21 21.77
CA PRO A 280 25.85 7.48 22.73
C PRO A 280 26.22 6.83 24.09
N PRO A 281 26.11 7.56 25.22
CA PRO A 281 26.53 7.04 26.52
C PRO A 281 25.55 5.98 27.04
N GLY A 282 26.10 4.86 27.53
CA GLY A 282 25.46 4.06 28.59
C GLY A 282 24.62 2.85 28.18
N MET A 283 24.71 2.31 26.96
CA MET A 283 24.12 0.98 26.70
C MET A 283 25.14 -0.13 26.99
N PRO A 284 24.81 -1.13 27.82
CA PRO A 284 25.68 -2.30 28.02
C PRO A 284 25.88 -3.02 26.67
N PRO A 285 27.07 -3.60 26.41
CA PRO A 285 27.30 -4.32 25.17
C PRO A 285 26.29 -5.46 25.02
N MET A 286 25.58 -5.49 23.90
CA MET A 286 24.71 -6.60 23.54
C MET A 286 25.55 -7.89 23.57
N SER A 287 25.08 -8.89 24.31
CA SER A 287 25.64 -10.23 24.28
C SER A 287 25.62 -10.77 22.84
N PRO A 288 26.70 -11.41 22.36
CA PRO A 288 26.74 -11.95 21.01
C PRO A 288 25.61 -12.97 20.81
N PRO A 289 24.97 -13.00 19.62
CA PRO A 289 23.89 -13.92 19.35
C PRO A 289 24.36 -15.38 19.52
N PRO A 290 23.51 -16.27 20.08
CA PRO A 290 23.86 -17.66 20.33
C PRO A 290 24.35 -18.35 19.05
N GLY A 291 25.49 -19.03 19.14
CA GLY A 291 26.13 -19.71 18.02
C GLY A 291 25.19 -20.69 17.33
N MET A 292 25.11 -20.58 15.99
CA MET A 292 24.49 -21.60 15.16
C MET A 292 25.19 -22.96 15.43
N PRO A 293 24.46 -24.07 15.60
CA PRO A 293 25.09 -25.38 15.69
C PRO A 293 25.87 -25.66 14.39
N PRO A 294 27.03 -26.33 14.47
CA PRO A 294 27.83 -26.63 13.29
C PRO A 294 27.04 -27.49 12.31
N ILE A 295 27.12 -27.11 11.04
CA ILE A 295 26.60 -27.88 9.90
C ILE A 295 27.33 -29.23 9.90
N PRO A 296 26.62 -30.39 9.84
CA PRO A 296 27.28 -31.69 9.77
C PRO A 296 28.08 -31.81 8.46
N PRO A 297 29.23 -32.51 8.48
CA PRO A 297 30.05 -32.66 7.28
C PRO A 297 29.30 -33.42 6.18
N PRO A 298 29.58 -33.11 4.89
CA PRO A 298 28.99 -33.83 3.77
C PRO A 298 29.43 -35.29 3.78
N VAL A 299 28.47 -36.20 3.66
CA VAL A 299 28.73 -37.63 3.47
C VAL A 299 29.19 -37.83 2.04
N ASN A 300 30.41 -38.34 1.85
CA ASN A 300 30.91 -38.78 0.55
C ASN A 300 30.28 -40.13 0.19
N PRO A 301 29.83 -40.35 -1.06
CA PRO A 301 29.10 -41.55 -1.47
C PRO A 301 29.97 -42.78 -1.76
N ASP A 302 31.14 -42.93 -1.14
CA ASP A 302 32.09 -44.03 -1.44
C ASP A 302 32.40 -44.97 -0.26
N GLU A 303 31.53 -45.05 0.75
CA GLU A 303 31.53 -46.15 1.73
C GLU A 303 30.12 -46.74 1.85
N VAL A 304 29.87 -47.77 1.04
CA VAL A 304 28.89 -48.85 1.29
C VAL A 304 29.67 -50.15 1.31
#